data_AF-A0A660UMU4-F1
#
_entry.id   AF-A0A660UMU4-F1
#
_cell.length_a   1.000
_cell.length_b   1.000
_cell.length_c   1.000
_cell.angle_alpha   90.00
_cell.angle_beta   90.00
_cell.angle_gamma   90.00
#
_symmetry.space_group_name_H-M   'P 1'
#
loop_
_entity.id
_entity.type
_entity.pdbx_description
1 polymer ?
#
loop_
_entity_poly.entity_id
_entity_poly.type
_entity_poly.pdbx_seq_one_letter_code
_entity_poly.pdbx_strand_id
1 'polypeptide(L)'
;MRQVKNDLLRQFFEGLRFAPLAQKEKELSRAQSLLEIVEPDTEYPFEFVCFRIAGFRPRSEDSGHIIRGRDLIDALTVFIATVNRQTAPDISTRTEKVYTVRQLARRFNVSIKTIHRWRAKGLKGRLFVFDDGKRRLGFVASAVERFARENERLVERASGFRPLGDDERDRIIKRAVVLAQAGDKSRYAIIKLIAEETGRAVETIRSLLAAHDKTAKGQGTFRKSPGRLRSKDIKQICRLYSQGVSVAELMKKFDRSRSSIFRIVKKRRAAELLGRRITYVDSLEFQSDDAPQFILSDAGAVRSADTSNTEKGLLTREKETELFRRYNYLKFCACRLLDKVAGGHCHSRDLRRIEDYLARADQTKKVIIEANLRLVASIAGKHATTRQGFADLIGEGNISLMRAVEK
;
A
#
# COMPACT_ATOMS: atom_id res chain seq x y z
N MET A 1 1.55 -22.32 24.26
CA MET A 1 0.95 -21.53 25.38
C MET A 1 1.77 -20.27 25.51
N ARG A 2 1.16 -19.08 25.61
CA ARG A 2 1.92 -17.85 25.92
C ARG A 2 2.58 -18.04 27.28
N GLN A 3 3.90 -17.89 27.35
CA GLN A 3 4.66 -17.96 28.60
C GLN A 3 4.67 -16.57 29.24
N VAL A 4 4.48 -16.51 30.55
CA VAL A 4 4.66 -15.28 31.34
C VAL A 4 6.14 -14.92 31.30
N LYS A 5 6.51 -13.77 30.74
CA LYS A 5 7.92 -13.39 30.54
C LYS A 5 8.64 -13.00 31.83
N ASN A 6 7.91 -12.44 32.80
CA ASN A 6 8.46 -12.01 34.08
C ASN A 6 8.44 -13.19 35.08
N ASP A 7 9.60 -13.54 35.62
CA ASP A 7 9.75 -14.72 36.48
C ASP A 7 9.10 -14.55 37.85
N LEU A 8 9.07 -13.34 38.42
CA LEU A 8 8.38 -13.04 39.69
C LEU A 8 6.86 -13.24 39.57
N LEU A 9 6.27 -12.72 38.47
CA LEU A 9 4.85 -12.94 38.18
C LEU A 9 4.55 -14.42 37.94
N ARG A 10 5.46 -15.15 37.28
CA ARG A 10 5.29 -16.59 37.04
C ARG A 10 5.25 -17.36 38.37
N GLN A 11 6.22 -17.13 39.25
CA GLN A 11 6.29 -17.78 40.57
C GLN A 11 5.07 -17.43 41.44
N PHE A 12 4.67 -16.16 41.48
CA PHE A 12 3.47 -15.72 42.20
C PHE A 12 2.21 -16.44 41.70
N PHE A 13 1.96 -16.43 40.38
CA PHE A 13 0.79 -17.08 39.81
C PHE A 13 0.84 -18.61 39.95
N GLU A 14 2.01 -19.23 39.99
CA GLU A 14 2.16 -20.65 40.28
C GLU A 14 1.79 -20.99 41.72
N GLY A 15 2.16 -20.17 42.70
CA GLY A 15 1.74 -20.33 44.10
C GLY A 15 0.23 -20.31 44.26
N LEU A 16 -0.47 -19.40 43.55
CA LEU A 16 -1.94 -19.30 43.58
C LEU A 16 -2.66 -20.50 42.94
N ARG A 17 -1.97 -21.31 42.12
CA ARG A 17 -2.58 -22.50 41.50
C ARG A 17 -2.94 -23.59 42.49
N PHE A 18 -2.40 -23.57 43.70
CA PHE A 18 -2.66 -24.60 44.71
C PHE A 18 -3.73 -24.19 45.72
N ALA A 19 -4.29 -22.97 45.61
CA ALA A 19 -5.34 -22.50 46.50
C ALA A 19 -6.65 -23.31 46.38
N PRO A 20 -7.48 -23.38 47.44
CA PRO A 20 -8.82 -23.99 47.40
C PRO A 20 -9.74 -23.35 46.35
N LEU A 21 -10.73 -24.09 45.84
CA LEU A 21 -11.62 -23.64 44.76
C LEU A 21 -12.30 -22.28 45.04
N ALA A 22 -12.84 -22.08 46.24
CA ALA A 22 -13.50 -20.83 46.62
C ALA A 22 -12.52 -19.63 46.65
N GLN A 23 -11.26 -19.87 47.01
CA GLN A 23 -10.22 -18.85 47.03
C GLN A 23 -9.76 -18.50 45.61
N LYS A 24 -9.63 -19.51 44.74
CA LYS A 24 -9.33 -19.31 43.31
C LYS A 24 -10.37 -18.48 42.58
N GLU A 25 -11.66 -18.64 42.91
CA GLU A 25 -12.72 -17.82 42.31
C GLU A 25 -12.63 -16.34 42.73
N LYS A 26 -12.31 -16.07 44.00
CA LYS A 26 -12.07 -14.70 44.50
C LYS A 26 -10.85 -14.07 43.82
N GLU A 27 -9.75 -14.81 43.73
CA GLU A 27 -8.51 -14.37 43.07
C GLU A 27 -8.71 -14.15 41.57
N LEU A 28 -9.49 -15.02 40.91
CA LEU A 28 -9.89 -14.85 39.51
C LEU A 28 -10.69 -13.56 39.29
N SER A 29 -11.66 -13.28 40.15
CA SER A 29 -12.47 -12.06 40.08
C SER A 29 -11.58 -10.82 40.26
N ARG A 30 -10.67 -10.84 41.24
CA ARG A 30 -9.73 -9.72 41.49
C ARG A 30 -8.75 -9.52 40.34
N ALA A 31 -8.24 -10.60 39.75
CA ALA A 31 -7.36 -10.55 38.58
C ALA A 31 -8.09 -9.96 37.35
N GLN A 32 -9.38 -10.29 37.16
CA GLN A 32 -10.19 -9.70 36.10
C GLN A 32 -10.41 -8.20 36.32
N SER A 33 -10.74 -7.78 37.53
CA SER A 33 -10.89 -6.36 37.86
C SER A 33 -9.58 -5.59 37.71
N LEU A 34 -8.44 -6.20 38.06
CA LEU A 34 -7.13 -5.58 37.85
C LEU A 34 -6.82 -5.44 36.35
N LEU A 35 -7.14 -6.44 35.52
CA LEU A 35 -6.92 -6.36 34.07
C LEU A 35 -7.71 -5.22 33.40
N GLU A 36 -8.87 -4.83 33.95
CA GLU A 36 -9.69 -3.73 33.42
C GLU A 36 -9.11 -2.33 33.70
N ILE A 37 -8.23 -2.19 34.71
CA ILE A 37 -7.67 -0.91 35.15
C ILE A 37 -6.18 -0.74 34.83
N VAL A 38 -5.49 -1.79 34.39
CA VAL A 38 -4.04 -1.75 34.11
C VAL A 38 -3.80 -1.14 32.73
N GLU A 39 -2.92 -0.14 32.70
CA GLU A 39 -2.49 0.54 31.48
C GLU A 39 -1.17 -0.05 30.95
N PRO A 40 -1.03 -0.27 29.63
CA PRO A 40 0.15 -0.95 29.08
C PRO A 40 1.48 -0.26 29.36
N ASP A 41 1.50 1.08 29.33
CA ASP A 41 2.74 1.87 29.40
C ASP A 41 3.05 2.41 30.81
N THR A 42 2.28 1.94 31.80
CA THR A 42 2.41 2.32 33.21
C THR A 42 3.18 1.26 33.98
N GLU A 43 3.92 1.68 35.00
CA GLU A 43 4.77 0.83 35.84
C GLU A 43 4.10 0.56 37.20
N TYR A 44 4.06 -0.72 37.59
CA TYR A 44 3.36 -1.18 38.79
C TYR A 44 4.34 -1.91 39.72
N PRO A 45 4.41 -1.53 41.01
CA PRO A 45 5.17 -2.28 42.00
C PRO A 45 4.63 -3.70 42.17
N PHE A 46 5.51 -4.69 42.34
CA PHE A 46 5.12 -6.07 42.54
C PHE A 46 4.24 -6.26 43.78
N GLU A 47 4.54 -5.55 44.88
CA GLU A 47 3.70 -5.56 46.09
C GLU A 47 2.25 -5.16 45.80
N PHE A 48 2.03 -4.15 44.93
CA PHE A 48 0.70 -3.71 44.53
C PHE A 48 -0.07 -4.82 43.81
N VAL A 49 0.59 -5.55 42.91
CA VAL A 49 -0.02 -6.67 42.17
C VAL A 49 -0.42 -7.81 43.13
N CYS A 50 0.47 -8.18 44.04
CA CYS A 50 0.23 -9.22 45.05
C CYS A 50 -0.94 -8.85 45.97
N PHE A 51 -0.95 -7.61 46.46
CA PHE A 51 -2.03 -7.11 47.32
C PHE A 51 -3.37 -7.09 46.60
N ARG A 52 -3.41 -6.62 45.35
CA ARG A 52 -4.66 -6.48 44.61
C ARG A 52 -5.29 -7.83 44.23
N ILE A 53 -4.48 -8.85 43.99
CA ILE A 53 -4.96 -10.18 43.57
C ILE A 53 -5.20 -11.09 44.79
N ALA A 54 -4.18 -11.28 45.63
CA ALA A 54 -4.23 -12.26 46.71
C ALA A 54 -4.56 -11.64 48.08
N GLY A 55 -4.45 -10.32 48.24
CA GLY A 55 -4.74 -9.61 49.49
C GLY A 55 -3.62 -9.67 50.53
N PHE A 56 -2.43 -10.15 50.16
CA PHE A 56 -1.24 -10.14 51.02
C PHE A 56 -0.14 -9.28 50.39
N ARG A 57 0.75 -8.77 51.24
CA ARG A 57 1.95 -8.04 50.83
C ARG A 57 3.18 -8.93 51.06
N PRO A 58 3.97 -9.26 50.03
CA PRO A 58 5.19 -10.03 50.22
C PRO A 58 6.14 -9.24 51.16
N ARG A 59 6.86 -9.95 52.03
CA ARG A 59 7.87 -9.37 52.93
C ARG A 59 9.31 -9.56 52.40
N SER A 60 9.48 -9.94 51.13
CA SER A 60 10.77 -10.23 50.51
C SER A 60 11.44 -8.99 49.91
N GLU A 61 12.74 -9.09 49.62
CA GLU A 61 13.54 -8.07 48.91
C GLU A 61 12.92 -7.70 47.54
N ASP A 62 12.07 -8.57 46.98
CA ASP A 62 11.39 -8.38 45.70
C ASP A 62 10.23 -7.37 45.71
N SER A 63 9.83 -6.88 46.89
CA SER A 63 8.64 -6.03 47.06
C SER A 63 8.73 -4.72 46.27
N GLY A 64 9.95 -4.23 46.04
CA GLY A 64 10.25 -3.03 45.26
C GLY A 64 10.37 -3.24 43.75
N HIS A 65 10.26 -4.47 43.23
CA HIS A 65 10.42 -4.71 41.80
C HIS A 65 9.28 -4.08 40.98
N ILE A 66 9.67 -3.36 39.94
CA ILE A 66 8.75 -2.69 39.04
C ILE A 66 8.39 -3.62 37.88
N ILE A 67 7.08 -3.73 37.63
CA ILE A 67 6.52 -4.51 36.53
C ILE A 67 5.89 -3.56 35.53
N ARG A 68 6.28 -3.68 34.25
CA ARG A 68 5.63 -2.96 33.17
C ARG A 68 4.22 -3.47 32.91
N GLY A 69 3.28 -2.57 32.69
CA GLY A 69 1.86 -2.88 32.48
C GLY A 69 1.61 -3.90 31.36
N ARG A 70 2.35 -3.84 30.25
CA ARG A 70 2.30 -4.85 29.17
C ARG A 70 2.59 -6.27 29.66
N ASP A 71 3.63 -6.44 30.49
CA ASP A 71 4.02 -7.74 31.03
C ASP A 71 3.00 -8.24 32.06
N LEU A 72 2.43 -7.31 32.86
CA LEU A 72 1.35 -7.60 33.79
C LEU A 72 0.07 -8.05 33.07
N ILE A 73 -0.33 -7.36 32.01
CA ILE A 73 -1.49 -7.70 31.17
C ILE A 73 -1.33 -9.09 30.57
N ASP A 74 -0.16 -9.39 29.99
CA ASP A 74 0.11 -10.72 29.43
C ASP A 74 0.07 -11.81 30.51
N ALA A 75 0.64 -11.55 31.68
CA ALA A 75 0.65 -12.49 32.80
C ALA A 75 -0.75 -12.74 33.37
N LEU A 76 -1.53 -11.68 33.61
CA LEU A 76 -2.93 -11.75 34.05
C LEU A 76 -3.78 -12.52 33.04
N THR A 77 -3.59 -12.29 31.75
CA THR A 77 -4.32 -12.99 30.69
C THR A 77 -4.04 -14.50 30.74
N VAL A 78 -2.77 -14.89 30.93
CA VAL A 78 -2.37 -16.30 31.06
C VAL A 78 -2.91 -16.92 32.35
N PHE A 79 -2.83 -16.21 33.48
CA PHE A 79 -3.36 -16.68 34.77
C PHE A 79 -4.87 -16.88 34.73
N ILE A 80 -5.63 -15.88 34.27
CA ILE A 80 -7.09 -15.93 34.10
C ILE A 80 -7.47 -17.11 33.20
N ALA A 81 -6.77 -17.32 32.08
CA ALA A 81 -7.04 -18.44 31.19
C ALA A 81 -6.73 -19.81 31.85
N THR A 82 -5.72 -19.87 32.71
CA THR A 82 -5.30 -21.10 33.41
C THR A 82 -6.25 -21.44 34.54
N VAL A 83 -6.62 -20.48 35.39
CA VAL A 83 -7.57 -20.68 36.49
C VAL A 83 -8.96 -21.01 35.93
N ASN A 84 -9.44 -20.32 34.90
CA ASN A 84 -10.71 -20.67 34.23
C ASN A 84 -10.74 -22.11 33.66
N ARG A 85 -9.58 -22.69 33.32
CA ARG A 85 -9.52 -24.11 32.90
C ARG A 85 -9.70 -25.05 34.09
N GLN A 86 -9.26 -24.65 35.28
CA GLN A 86 -9.32 -25.45 36.51
C GLN A 86 -10.66 -25.30 37.25
N THR A 87 -11.23 -24.10 37.26
CA THR A 87 -12.48 -23.76 37.94
C THR A 87 -13.70 -23.83 37.02
N ALA A 88 -13.60 -24.55 35.89
CA ALA A 88 -14.68 -24.64 34.89
C ALA A 88 -15.97 -25.11 35.59
N PRO A 89 -16.95 -24.21 35.77
CA PRO A 89 -18.14 -24.51 36.54
C PRO A 89 -19.06 -25.42 35.74
N ASP A 90 -19.74 -26.32 36.44
CA ASP A 90 -20.82 -27.12 35.85
C ASP A 90 -22.00 -26.21 35.49
N ILE A 91 -22.60 -26.40 34.33
CA ILE A 91 -23.81 -25.68 33.95
C ILE A 91 -25.01 -26.08 34.81
N SER A 92 -25.01 -27.28 35.40
CA SER A 92 -26.10 -27.79 36.25
C SER A 92 -26.32 -26.99 37.52
N THR A 93 -25.26 -26.37 38.05
CA THR A 93 -25.30 -25.56 39.27
C THR A 93 -25.65 -24.09 39.03
N ARG A 94 -25.93 -23.71 37.77
CA ARG A 94 -26.23 -22.32 37.39
C ARG A 94 -27.69 -22.09 37.06
N THR A 95 -28.21 -20.97 37.56
CA THR A 95 -29.52 -20.42 37.24
C THR A 95 -29.60 -19.79 35.85
N GLU A 96 -28.45 -19.42 35.26
CA GLU A 96 -28.42 -18.69 33.99
C GLU A 96 -28.00 -19.58 32.81
N LYS A 97 -28.75 -19.47 31.70
CA LYS A 97 -28.51 -20.25 30.49
C LYS A 97 -27.16 -19.93 29.85
N VAL A 98 -26.41 -21.00 29.54
CA VAL A 98 -25.10 -20.91 28.87
C VAL A 98 -25.21 -21.44 27.44
N TYR A 99 -24.83 -20.62 26.46
CA TYR A 99 -24.80 -20.98 25.05
C TYR A 99 -23.44 -21.52 24.64
N THR A 100 -23.39 -22.68 23.98
CA THR A 100 -22.20 -23.09 23.22
C THR A 100 -21.99 -22.18 22.01
N VAL A 101 -20.77 -22.18 21.46
CA VAL A 101 -20.46 -21.48 20.19
C VAL A 101 -21.44 -21.84 19.07
N ARG A 102 -21.82 -23.12 18.96
CA ARG A 102 -22.76 -23.61 17.92
C ARG A 102 -24.19 -23.13 18.16
N GLN A 103 -24.67 -23.17 19.40
CA GLN A 103 -26.00 -22.65 19.74
C GLN A 103 -26.09 -21.14 19.54
N LEU A 104 -25.02 -20.42 19.86
CA LEU A 104 -24.94 -18.97 19.66
C LEU A 104 -24.93 -18.60 18.17
N ALA A 105 -24.16 -19.34 17.36
CA ALA A 105 -24.14 -19.19 15.91
C ALA A 105 -25.53 -19.38 15.29
N ARG A 106 -26.28 -20.41 15.73
CA ARG A 106 -27.67 -20.63 15.30
C ARG A 106 -28.60 -19.51 15.74
N ARG A 107 -28.51 -19.07 17.01
CA ARG A 107 -29.37 -18.01 17.57
C ARG A 107 -29.29 -16.71 16.75
N PHE A 108 -28.09 -16.31 16.32
CA PHE A 108 -27.89 -15.09 15.54
C PHE A 108 -27.88 -15.30 14.02
N ASN A 109 -28.13 -16.52 13.54
CA ASN A 109 -28.00 -16.89 12.13
C ASN A 109 -26.65 -16.47 11.51
N VAL A 110 -25.55 -16.74 12.22
CA VAL A 110 -24.19 -16.39 11.79
C VAL A 110 -23.28 -17.61 11.76
N SER A 111 -22.17 -17.51 11.03
CA SER A 111 -21.14 -18.56 11.05
C SER A 111 -20.44 -18.67 12.41
N ILE A 112 -19.93 -19.86 12.74
CA ILE A 112 -19.06 -20.07 13.92
C ILE A 112 -17.85 -19.12 13.90
N LYS A 113 -17.28 -18.85 12.73
CA LYS A 113 -16.15 -17.90 12.55
C LYS A 113 -16.55 -16.48 12.97
N THR A 114 -17.80 -16.08 12.73
CA THR A 114 -18.33 -14.79 13.17
C THR A 114 -18.36 -14.69 14.69
N ILE A 115 -18.79 -15.75 15.39
CA ILE A 115 -18.76 -15.80 16.86
C ILE A 115 -17.33 -15.70 17.39
N HIS A 116 -16.37 -16.40 16.79
CA HIS A 116 -14.95 -16.26 17.16
C HIS A 116 -14.43 -14.83 16.95
N ARG A 117 -14.83 -14.17 15.87
CA ARG A 117 -14.46 -12.77 15.60
C ARG A 117 -15.10 -11.80 16.61
N TRP A 118 -16.31 -12.07 17.09
CA TRP A 118 -16.96 -11.28 18.13
C TRP A 118 -16.23 -11.35 19.48
N ARG A 119 -15.57 -12.47 19.78
CA ARG A 119 -14.72 -12.58 20.98
C ARG A 119 -13.57 -11.57 20.98
N ALA A 120 -12.93 -11.37 19.84
CA ALA A 120 -11.90 -10.34 19.68
C ALA A 120 -12.44 -8.91 19.80
N LYS A 121 -13.76 -8.74 19.74
CA LYS A 121 -14.47 -7.47 19.88
C LYS A 121 -15.20 -7.32 21.23
N GLY A 122 -14.91 -8.18 22.20
CA GLY A 122 -15.44 -8.04 23.57
C GLY A 122 -16.52 -9.05 23.98
N LEU A 123 -16.91 -10.01 23.13
CA LEU A 123 -17.79 -11.10 23.57
C LEU A 123 -17.06 -12.02 24.56
N LYS A 124 -17.28 -11.78 25.87
CA LYS A 124 -16.68 -12.53 26.98
C LYS A 124 -17.27 -13.95 27.03
N GLY A 125 -16.42 -14.96 26.82
CA GLY A 125 -16.76 -16.38 26.93
C GLY A 125 -15.76 -17.12 27.81
N ARG A 126 -16.24 -18.12 28.57
CA ARG A 126 -15.42 -18.92 29.49
C ARG A 126 -15.67 -20.42 29.28
N LEU A 127 -14.80 -21.27 29.82
CA LEU A 127 -14.99 -22.71 29.76
C LEU A 127 -16.03 -23.15 30.80
N PHE A 128 -16.92 -24.05 30.40
CA PHE A 128 -17.91 -24.70 31.25
C PHE A 128 -17.87 -26.20 31.03
N VAL A 129 -18.24 -26.96 32.06
CA VAL A 129 -18.56 -28.38 31.94
C VAL A 129 -20.04 -28.47 31.58
N PHE A 130 -20.35 -29.04 30.41
CA PHE A 130 -21.74 -29.25 29.98
C PHE A 130 -22.25 -30.61 30.49
N ASP A 131 -23.57 -30.86 30.38
CA ASP A 131 -24.24 -32.09 30.86
C ASP A 131 -23.60 -33.40 30.34
N ASP A 132 -22.86 -33.33 29.22
CA ASP A 132 -22.11 -34.45 28.66
C ASP A 132 -20.71 -34.65 29.29
N GLY A 133 -20.43 -33.97 30.41
CA GLY A 133 -19.15 -33.97 31.12
C GLY A 133 -18.00 -33.29 30.36
N LYS A 134 -18.25 -32.77 29.14
CA LYS A 134 -17.20 -32.21 28.28
C LYS A 134 -17.03 -30.72 28.53
N ARG A 135 -15.77 -30.29 28.69
CA ARG A 135 -15.42 -28.88 28.80
C ARG A 135 -15.52 -28.19 27.44
N ARG A 136 -16.38 -27.18 27.34
CA ARG A 136 -16.55 -26.39 26.12
C ARG A 136 -16.59 -24.90 26.42
N LEU A 137 -16.26 -24.10 25.42
CA LEU A 137 -16.42 -22.65 25.49
C LEU A 137 -17.92 -22.32 25.47
N GLY A 138 -18.37 -21.68 26.56
CA GLY A 138 -19.74 -21.22 26.74
C GLY A 138 -19.83 -19.71 26.91
N PHE A 139 -20.98 -19.17 26.55
CA PHE A 139 -21.32 -17.76 26.68
C PHE A 139 -22.59 -17.64 27.50
N VAL A 140 -22.49 -16.88 28.59
CA VAL A 140 -23.61 -16.63 29.49
C VAL A 140 -24.64 -15.73 28.80
N ALA A 141 -25.93 -15.98 28.99
CA ALA A 141 -27.02 -15.24 28.33
C ALA A 141 -26.90 -13.71 28.51
N SER A 142 -26.68 -13.22 29.73
CA SER A 142 -26.49 -11.80 30.06
C SER A 142 -25.29 -11.19 29.35
N ALA A 143 -24.18 -11.91 29.23
CA ALA A 143 -22.99 -11.45 28.52
C ALA A 143 -23.25 -11.36 27.00
N VAL A 144 -24.01 -12.31 26.45
CA VAL A 144 -24.45 -12.30 25.05
C VAL A 144 -25.38 -11.12 24.78
N GLU A 145 -26.36 -10.88 25.64
CA GLU A 145 -27.35 -9.82 25.50
C GLU A 145 -26.74 -8.44 25.70
N ARG A 146 -25.80 -8.30 26.64
CA ARG A 146 -25.00 -7.08 26.78
C ARG A 146 -24.20 -6.80 25.52
N PHE A 147 -23.46 -7.79 25.02
CA PHE A 147 -22.69 -7.65 23.78
C PHE A 147 -23.59 -7.27 22.59
N ALA A 148 -24.76 -7.90 22.48
CA ALA A 148 -25.71 -7.61 21.40
C ALA A 148 -26.26 -6.18 21.48
N ARG A 149 -26.58 -5.67 22.68
CA ARG A 149 -26.99 -4.27 22.89
C ARG A 149 -25.88 -3.29 22.56
N GLU A 150 -24.66 -3.54 23.03
CA GLU A 150 -23.51 -2.66 22.78
C GLU A 150 -23.05 -2.68 21.31
N ASN A 151 -23.36 -3.74 20.56
CA ASN A 151 -22.89 -3.97 19.19
C ASN A 151 -24.04 -4.24 18.20
N GLU A 152 -25.19 -3.61 18.39
CA GLU A 152 -26.43 -3.84 17.63
C GLU A 152 -26.20 -3.81 16.11
N ARG A 153 -25.63 -2.71 15.59
CA ARG A 153 -25.31 -2.55 14.16
C ARG A 153 -24.39 -3.63 13.59
N LEU A 154 -23.57 -4.27 14.42
CA LEU A 154 -22.63 -5.32 14.01
C LEU A 154 -23.29 -6.69 14.02
N VAL A 155 -24.22 -6.93 14.95
CA VAL A 155 -25.05 -8.13 15.01
C VAL A 155 -26.03 -8.15 13.84
N GLU A 156 -26.73 -7.05 13.58
CA GLU A 156 -27.68 -6.91 12.45
C GLU A 156 -27.02 -7.14 11.07
N ARG A 157 -25.86 -6.51 10.83
CA ARG A 157 -25.12 -6.72 9.57
C ARG A 157 -24.64 -8.15 9.39
N ALA A 158 -24.38 -8.87 10.48
CA ALA A 158 -23.93 -10.25 10.43
C ALA A 158 -25.10 -11.24 10.28
N SER A 159 -26.25 -10.97 10.92
CA SER A 159 -27.45 -11.80 10.87
C SER A 159 -28.21 -11.67 9.55
N GLY A 160 -28.07 -10.54 8.84
CA GLY A 160 -28.60 -10.34 7.49
C GLY A 160 -27.96 -11.22 6.39
N PHE A 161 -26.95 -12.01 6.73
CA PHE A 161 -26.32 -12.94 5.80
C PHE A 161 -27.21 -14.18 5.57
N ARG A 162 -28.11 -14.10 4.57
CA ARG A 162 -28.80 -15.30 4.06
C ARG A 162 -27.85 -16.10 3.16
N PRO A 163 -27.60 -17.40 3.44
CA PRO A 163 -26.83 -18.24 2.53
C PRO A 163 -27.50 -18.27 1.16
N LEU A 164 -26.68 -18.20 0.11
CA LEU A 164 -27.15 -18.22 -1.28
C LEU A 164 -27.63 -19.64 -1.61
N GLY A 165 -28.93 -19.80 -1.87
CA GLY A 165 -29.49 -21.08 -2.31
C GLY A 165 -28.88 -21.52 -3.64
N ASP A 166 -28.87 -22.83 -3.89
CA ASP A 166 -28.25 -23.38 -5.11
C ASP A 166 -28.97 -22.88 -6.37
N ASP A 167 -30.31 -22.74 -6.33
CA ASP A 167 -31.09 -22.17 -7.44
C ASP A 167 -30.79 -20.69 -7.70
N GLU A 168 -30.61 -19.90 -6.64
CA GLU A 168 -30.27 -18.48 -6.74
C GLU A 168 -28.87 -18.31 -7.34
N ARG A 169 -27.95 -19.21 -6.97
CA ARG A 169 -26.59 -19.27 -7.50
C ARG A 169 -26.58 -19.46 -9.01
N ASP A 170 -27.35 -20.43 -9.49
CA ASP A 170 -27.40 -20.78 -10.91
C ASP A 170 -28.05 -19.66 -11.74
N ARG A 171 -29.08 -18.99 -11.21
CA ARG A 171 -29.70 -17.82 -11.85
C ARG A 171 -28.69 -16.67 -12.01
N ILE A 172 -27.93 -16.38 -10.95
CA ILE A 172 -26.90 -15.33 -10.97
C ILE A 172 -25.81 -15.64 -12.02
N ILE A 173 -25.34 -16.89 -12.07
CA ILE A 173 -24.31 -17.30 -13.02
C ILE A 173 -24.83 -17.20 -14.46
N LYS A 174 -26.02 -17.75 -14.75
CA LYS A 174 -26.65 -17.67 -16.09
C LYS A 174 -26.81 -16.22 -16.55
N ARG A 175 -27.31 -15.35 -15.66
CA ARG A 175 -27.46 -13.91 -15.94
C ARG A 175 -26.12 -13.23 -16.24
N ALA A 176 -25.08 -13.54 -15.47
CA ALA A 176 -23.75 -13.00 -15.68
C ALA A 176 -23.14 -13.44 -17.03
N VAL A 177 -23.36 -14.69 -17.44
CA VAL A 177 -22.90 -15.22 -18.75
C VAL A 177 -23.56 -14.45 -19.90
N VAL A 178 -24.88 -14.27 -19.86
CA VAL A 178 -25.62 -13.53 -20.91
C VAL A 178 -25.11 -12.09 -21.03
N LEU A 179 -24.95 -11.40 -19.89
CA LEU A 179 -24.44 -10.03 -19.87
C LEU A 179 -22.99 -9.92 -20.33
N ALA A 180 -22.16 -10.93 -20.05
CA ALA A 180 -20.78 -10.97 -20.51
C ALA A 180 -20.66 -11.28 -22.00
N GLN A 181 -21.56 -12.11 -22.56
CA GLN A 181 -21.62 -12.43 -23.98
C GLN A 181 -22.10 -11.25 -24.84
N ALA A 182 -23.01 -10.43 -24.32
CA ALA A 182 -23.44 -9.20 -24.99
C ALA A 182 -22.31 -8.19 -25.22
N GLY A 183 -21.26 -8.19 -24.37
CA GLY A 183 -20.04 -7.41 -24.58
C GLY A 183 -20.15 -5.91 -24.24
N ASP A 184 -21.34 -5.39 -23.93
CA ASP A 184 -21.59 -3.96 -23.75
C ASP A 184 -21.16 -3.40 -22.38
N LYS A 185 -20.92 -4.27 -21.39
CA LYS A 185 -20.68 -3.87 -19.99
C LYS A 185 -19.38 -4.45 -19.45
N SER A 186 -18.66 -3.64 -18.67
CA SER A 186 -17.45 -4.09 -17.95
C SER A 186 -17.79 -5.12 -16.87
N ARG A 187 -16.82 -5.97 -16.48
CA ARG A 187 -16.99 -6.96 -15.39
C ARG A 187 -17.57 -6.34 -14.12
N TYR A 188 -17.10 -5.16 -13.73
CA TYR A 188 -17.61 -4.47 -12.53
C TYR A 188 -19.05 -3.98 -12.73
N ALA A 189 -19.38 -3.43 -13.90
CA ALA A 189 -20.73 -2.99 -14.21
C ALA A 189 -21.73 -4.16 -14.20
N ILE A 190 -21.35 -5.32 -14.70
CA ILE A 190 -22.16 -6.55 -14.66
C ILE A 190 -22.39 -7.00 -13.20
N ILE A 191 -21.33 -7.04 -12.39
CA ILE A 191 -21.44 -7.42 -10.96
C ILE A 191 -22.35 -6.44 -10.20
N LYS A 192 -22.20 -5.14 -10.44
CA LYS A 192 -23.00 -4.10 -9.78
C LYS A 192 -24.48 -4.22 -10.16
N LEU A 193 -24.77 -4.41 -11.44
CA LEU A 193 -26.13 -4.60 -11.94
C LEU A 193 -26.81 -5.82 -11.30
N ILE A 194 -26.12 -6.96 -11.27
CA ILE A 194 -26.66 -8.17 -10.66
C ILE A 194 -26.84 -7.99 -9.15
N ALA A 195 -25.93 -7.28 -8.48
CA ALA A 195 -26.06 -6.96 -7.05
C ALA A 195 -27.31 -6.12 -6.75
N GLU A 196 -27.60 -5.14 -7.59
CA GLU A 196 -28.82 -4.32 -7.52
C GLU A 196 -30.09 -5.16 -7.82
N GLU A 197 -30.08 -5.98 -8.88
CA GLU A 197 -31.20 -6.87 -9.24
C GLU A 197 -31.53 -7.91 -8.15
N THR A 198 -30.51 -8.40 -7.44
CA THR A 198 -30.67 -9.47 -6.42
C THR A 198 -30.74 -8.95 -4.99
N GLY A 199 -30.54 -7.64 -4.77
CA GLY A 199 -30.42 -7.06 -3.43
C GLY A 199 -29.23 -7.62 -2.62
N ARG A 200 -28.20 -8.18 -3.29
CA ARG A 200 -27.04 -8.80 -2.65
C ARG A 200 -25.85 -7.85 -2.63
N ALA A 201 -24.93 -8.09 -1.71
CA ALA A 201 -23.67 -7.35 -1.68
C ALA A 201 -22.85 -7.64 -2.96
N VAL A 202 -22.28 -6.57 -3.53
CA VAL A 202 -21.39 -6.62 -4.72
C VAL A 202 -20.27 -7.66 -4.55
N GLU A 203 -19.71 -7.76 -3.34
CA GLU A 203 -18.65 -8.69 -3.01
C GLU A 203 -19.08 -10.16 -3.05
N THR A 204 -20.35 -10.44 -2.69
CA THR A 204 -20.93 -11.79 -2.75
C THR A 204 -21.06 -12.25 -4.21
N ILE A 205 -21.61 -11.40 -5.07
CA ILE A 205 -21.72 -11.67 -6.51
C ILE A 205 -20.33 -11.82 -7.13
N ARG A 206 -19.40 -10.91 -6.79
CA ARG A 206 -18.01 -10.97 -7.27
C ARG A 206 -17.33 -12.30 -6.89
N SER A 207 -17.43 -12.69 -5.62
CA SER A 207 -16.81 -13.90 -5.10
C SER A 207 -17.42 -15.15 -5.72
N LEU A 208 -18.73 -15.16 -5.91
CA LEU A 208 -19.44 -16.26 -6.57
C LEU A 208 -18.95 -16.45 -8.02
N LEU A 209 -18.97 -15.38 -8.82
CA LEU A 209 -18.56 -15.44 -10.22
C LEU A 209 -17.07 -15.77 -10.35
N ALA A 210 -16.23 -15.27 -9.43
CA ALA A 210 -14.81 -15.63 -9.39
C ALA A 210 -14.57 -17.11 -9.06
N ALA A 211 -15.36 -17.69 -8.14
CA ALA A 211 -15.30 -19.12 -7.82
C ALA A 211 -15.72 -19.97 -9.04
N HIS A 212 -16.81 -19.58 -9.71
CA HIS A 212 -17.29 -20.23 -10.93
C HIS A 212 -16.26 -20.13 -12.08
N ASP A 213 -15.69 -18.95 -12.33
CA ASP A 213 -14.64 -18.76 -13.36
C ASP A 213 -13.39 -19.61 -13.11
N LYS A 214 -13.10 -19.95 -11.84
CA LYS A 214 -11.93 -20.74 -11.46
C LYS A 214 -12.16 -22.23 -11.70
N THR A 215 -13.37 -22.73 -11.47
CA THR A 215 -13.73 -24.14 -11.67
C THR A 215 -14.09 -24.46 -13.12
N ALA A 216 -14.65 -23.49 -13.85
CA ALA A 216 -15.02 -23.65 -15.26
C ALA A 216 -13.76 -23.70 -16.17
N LYS A 217 -13.42 -24.88 -16.67
CA LYS A 217 -12.33 -25.12 -17.65
C LYS A 217 -12.69 -24.57 -19.04
N GLY A 218 -12.84 -23.25 -19.17
CA GLY A 218 -13.09 -22.56 -20.46
C GLY A 218 -14.51 -22.06 -20.67
N GLN A 219 -15.47 -22.46 -19.83
CA GLN A 219 -16.86 -21.96 -19.81
C GLN A 219 -17.10 -20.94 -18.68
N GLY A 220 -16.06 -20.19 -18.29
CA GLY A 220 -16.19 -19.16 -17.26
C GLY A 220 -17.13 -18.03 -17.68
N THR A 221 -17.74 -17.36 -16.71
CA THR A 221 -18.64 -16.21 -16.94
C THR A 221 -17.93 -15.03 -17.59
N PHE A 222 -16.65 -14.84 -17.26
CA PHE A 222 -15.83 -13.80 -17.87
C PHE A 222 -14.59 -14.41 -18.54
N ARG A 223 -14.15 -13.81 -19.65
CA ARG A 223 -12.83 -14.12 -20.24
C ARG A 223 -11.76 -13.92 -19.16
N LYS A 224 -10.88 -14.90 -18.99
CA LYS A 224 -9.76 -14.81 -18.04
C LYS A 224 -8.95 -13.57 -18.38
N SER A 225 -8.71 -12.70 -17.38
CA SER A 225 -7.72 -11.64 -17.53
C SER A 225 -6.45 -12.27 -18.06
N PRO A 226 -5.91 -11.83 -19.22
CA PRO A 226 -4.65 -12.38 -19.69
C PRO A 226 -3.65 -12.14 -18.56
N GLY A 227 -2.84 -13.15 -18.20
CA GLY A 227 -2.07 -13.15 -16.97
C GLY A 227 -1.03 -12.01 -16.88
N ARG A 228 -0.02 -12.14 -16.02
CA ARG A 228 1.08 -11.17 -15.99
C ARG A 228 1.73 -11.10 -17.39
N LEU A 229 1.81 -9.90 -17.98
CA LEU A 229 2.46 -9.72 -19.29
C LEU A 229 3.93 -10.13 -19.20
N ARG A 230 4.42 -10.78 -20.26
CA ARG A 230 5.84 -11.08 -20.38
C ARG A 230 6.60 -9.78 -20.61
N SER A 231 7.86 -9.74 -20.20
CA SER A 231 8.72 -8.57 -20.39
C SER A 231 8.87 -8.17 -21.87
N LYS A 232 8.81 -9.15 -22.80
CA LYS A 232 8.82 -8.89 -24.26
C LYS A 232 7.58 -8.11 -24.72
N ASP A 233 6.40 -8.52 -24.27
CA ASP A 233 5.13 -7.88 -24.64
C ASP A 233 5.07 -6.44 -24.13
N ILE A 234 5.57 -6.18 -22.92
CA ILE A 234 5.69 -4.82 -22.36
C ILE A 234 6.62 -3.95 -23.22
N LYS A 235 7.76 -4.49 -23.68
CA LYS A 235 8.67 -3.80 -24.61
C LYS A 235 7.99 -3.48 -25.94
N GLN A 236 7.20 -4.41 -26.47
CA GLN A 236 6.52 -4.22 -27.73
C GLN A 236 5.38 -3.20 -27.64
N ILE A 237 4.55 -3.25 -26.58
CA ILE A 237 3.48 -2.28 -26.33
C ILE A 237 4.05 -0.85 -26.32
N CYS A 238 5.13 -0.63 -25.57
CA CYS A 238 5.69 0.71 -25.46
C CYS A 238 6.35 1.18 -26.76
N ARG A 239 7.00 0.29 -27.52
CA ARG A 239 7.57 0.62 -28.84
C ARG A 239 6.48 1.01 -29.85
N LEU A 240 5.41 0.22 -29.93
CA LEU A 240 4.30 0.52 -30.84
C LEU A 240 3.58 1.81 -30.43
N TYR A 241 3.41 2.04 -29.13
CA TYR A 241 2.85 3.29 -28.62
C TYR A 241 3.70 4.51 -28.99
N SER A 242 5.04 4.42 -28.90
CA SER A 242 5.93 5.51 -29.33
C SER A 242 5.95 5.74 -30.84
N GLN A 243 5.56 4.74 -31.63
CA GLN A 243 5.43 4.84 -33.10
C GLN A 243 4.06 5.42 -33.54
N GLY A 244 3.20 5.80 -32.59
CA GLY A 244 1.90 6.40 -32.90
C GLY A 244 0.77 5.40 -33.15
N VAL A 245 1.00 4.10 -32.91
CA VAL A 245 -0.06 3.08 -33.02
C VAL A 245 -1.19 3.40 -32.03
N SER A 246 -2.44 3.34 -32.52
CA SER A 246 -3.59 3.72 -31.72
C SER A 246 -3.78 2.81 -30.50
N VAL A 247 -4.28 3.36 -29.39
CA VAL A 247 -4.54 2.56 -28.18
C VAL A 247 -5.57 1.47 -28.45
N ALA A 248 -6.52 1.70 -29.36
CA ALA A 248 -7.52 0.71 -29.75
C ALA A 248 -6.89 -0.52 -30.44
N GLU A 249 -5.91 -0.32 -31.32
CA GLU A 249 -5.16 -1.41 -31.95
C GLU A 249 -4.30 -2.17 -30.92
N LEU A 250 -3.65 -1.46 -30.00
CA LEU A 250 -2.88 -2.09 -28.91
C LEU A 250 -3.78 -2.94 -28.00
N MET A 251 -4.99 -2.44 -27.71
CA MET A 251 -5.97 -3.20 -26.93
C MET A 251 -6.34 -4.51 -27.62
N LYS A 252 -6.63 -4.48 -28.93
CA LYS A 252 -6.94 -5.68 -29.73
C LYS A 252 -5.76 -6.64 -29.80
N LYS A 253 -4.57 -6.14 -30.14
CA LYS A 253 -3.37 -6.96 -30.36
C LYS A 253 -2.87 -7.69 -29.11
N PHE A 254 -2.98 -7.04 -27.95
CA PHE A 254 -2.47 -7.60 -26.69
C PHE A 254 -3.59 -8.13 -25.76
N ASP A 255 -4.84 -8.08 -26.22
CA ASP A 255 -6.05 -8.42 -25.45
C ASP A 255 -6.08 -7.71 -24.09
N ARG A 256 -5.96 -6.36 -24.11
CA ARG A 256 -5.88 -5.55 -22.89
C ARG A 256 -6.88 -4.42 -22.87
N SER A 257 -7.26 -4.03 -21.65
CA SER A 257 -8.02 -2.80 -21.45
C SER A 257 -7.17 -1.55 -21.70
N ARG A 258 -7.85 -0.48 -22.10
CA ARG A 258 -7.28 0.87 -22.28
C ARG A 258 -6.44 1.30 -21.08
N SER A 259 -6.98 1.15 -19.87
CA SER A 259 -6.29 1.52 -18.62
C SER A 259 -5.03 0.70 -18.38
N SER A 260 -5.03 -0.58 -18.76
CA SER A 260 -3.85 -1.43 -18.64
C SER A 260 -2.73 -0.97 -19.57
N ILE A 261 -3.06 -0.66 -20.83
CA ILE A 261 -2.11 -0.12 -21.81
C ILE A 261 -1.48 1.18 -21.28
N PHE A 262 -2.29 2.16 -20.86
CA PHE A 262 -1.77 3.42 -20.32
C PHE A 262 -0.91 3.22 -19.07
N ARG A 263 -1.30 2.31 -18.16
CA ARG A 263 -0.52 2.00 -16.97
C ARG A 263 0.84 1.40 -17.32
N ILE A 264 0.89 0.50 -18.30
CA ILE A 264 2.14 -0.12 -18.79
C ILE A 264 3.06 0.95 -19.38
N VAL A 265 2.52 1.78 -20.27
CA VAL A 265 3.27 2.88 -20.92
C VAL A 265 3.78 3.87 -19.87
N LYS A 266 2.92 4.32 -18.95
CA LYS A 266 3.28 5.25 -17.87
C LYS A 266 4.39 4.68 -16.98
N LYS A 267 4.25 3.43 -16.53
CA LYS A 267 5.25 2.79 -15.66
C LYS A 267 6.60 2.70 -16.35
N ARG A 268 6.62 2.32 -17.63
CA ARG A 268 7.87 2.22 -18.38
C ARG A 268 8.49 3.59 -18.63
N ARG A 269 7.71 4.59 -19.03
CA ARG A 269 8.19 5.97 -19.23
C ARG A 269 8.80 6.53 -17.95
N ALA A 270 8.14 6.34 -16.81
CA ALA A 270 8.69 6.73 -15.52
C ALA A 270 10.02 6.02 -15.21
N ALA A 271 10.09 4.70 -15.42
CA ALA A 271 11.33 3.94 -15.21
C ALA A 271 12.47 4.36 -16.14
N GLU A 272 12.17 4.70 -17.40
CA GLU A 272 13.15 5.21 -18.35
C GLU A 272 13.68 6.56 -17.92
N LEU A 273 12.81 7.50 -17.57
CA LEU A 273 13.20 8.84 -17.15
C LEU A 273 14.00 8.81 -15.83
N LEU A 274 13.60 8.01 -14.86
CA LEU A 274 14.35 7.80 -13.60
C LEU A 274 15.71 7.12 -13.82
N GLY A 275 15.85 6.35 -14.90
CA GLY A 275 17.12 5.72 -15.27
C GLY A 275 18.10 6.68 -15.97
N ARG A 276 17.66 7.87 -16.40
CA ARG A 276 18.54 8.86 -17.04
C ARG A 276 19.36 9.58 -15.98
N ARG A 277 20.69 9.61 -16.15
CA ARG A 277 21.58 10.45 -15.35
C ARG A 277 21.54 11.87 -15.91
N ILE A 278 20.83 12.77 -15.24
CA ILE A 278 20.75 14.18 -15.61
C ILE A 278 21.61 14.97 -14.62
N THR A 279 22.74 15.48 -15.09
CA THR A 279 23.64 16.36 -14.33
C THR A 279 23.40 17.80 -14.74
N TYR A 280 23.47 18.76 -13.84
CA TYR A 280 23.40 20.18 -14.18
C TYR A 280 24.28 20.98 -13.22
N VAL A 281 24.69 22.17 -13.66
CA VAL A 281 25.40 23.14 -12.82
C VAL A 281 24.35 23.93 -12.04
N ASP A 282 24.35 23.83 -10.72
CA ASP A 282 23.34 24.48 -9.87
C ASP A 282 23.59 25.99 -9.72
N SER A 283 22.51 26.74 -9.50
CA SER A 283 22.55 28.18 -9.28
C SER A 283 21.40 28.58 -8.35
N LEU A 284 21.69 29.45 -7.38
CA LEU A 284 20.70 29.90 -6.38
C LEU A 284 19.44 30.51 -7.01
N GLU A 285 19.60 31.18 -8.14
CA GLU A 285 18.51 31.80 -8.88
C GLU A 285 17.49 30.80 -9.42
N PHE A 286 17.85 29.53 -9.63
CA PHE A 286 16.94 28.51 -10.17
C PHE A 286 15.80 28.17 -9.22
N GLN A 287 16.03 28.41 -7.92
CA GLN A 287 15.05 28.14 -6.88
C GLN A 287 14.01 29.27 -6.74
N SER A 288 14.25 30.43 -7.36
CA SER A 288 13.30 31.55 -7.36
C SER A 288 12.05 31.22 -8.18
N ASP A 289 10.89 31.67 -7.70
CA ASP A 289 9.61 31.50 -8.39
C ASP A 289 9.54 32.29 -9.71
N ASP A 290 10.31 33.39 -9.82
CA ASP A 290 10.38 34.22 -11.02
C ASP A 290 11.43 33.72 -12.03
N ALA A 291 12.21 32.69 -11.68
CA ALA A 291 13.23 32.11 -12.54
C ALA A 291 12.73 31.75 -13.96
N PRO A 292 11.52 31.18 -14.17
CA PRO A 292 11.00 30.93 -15.51
C PRO A 292 10.85 32.22 -16.33
N GLN A 293 10.49 33.34 -15.70
CA GLN A 293 10.23 34.60 -16.40
C GLN A 293 11.53 35.23 -16.91
N PHE A 294 12.61 35.13 -16.14
CA PHE A 294 13.90 35.73 -16.52
C PHE A 294 14.82 34.79 -17.31
N ILE A 295 14.70 33.47 -17.14
CA ILE A 295 15.59 32.47 -17.78
C ILE A 295 14.96 31.86 -19.04
N LEU A 296 13.64 31.71 -19.07
CA LEU A 296 12.93 31.07 -20.20
C LEU A 296 12.18 32.07 -21.09
N SER A 297 12.14 33.37 -20.76
CA SER A 297 11.53 34.35 -21.66
C SER A 297 12.36 34.49 -22.94
N ASP A 298 11.68 34.55 -24.08
CA ASP A 298 12.31 34.83 -25.37
C ASP A 298 12.75 36.30 -25.51
N ALA A 299 12.61 37.12 -24.45
CA ALA A 299 13.03 38.52 -24.45
C ALA A 299 14.55 38.68 -24.64
N GLY A 300 15.36 37.66 -24.32
CA GLY A 300 16.78 37.57 -24.70
C GLY A 300 17.04 36.77 -25.99
N ALA A 301 16.13 35.86 -26.36
CA ALA A 301 16.32 34.98 -27.51
C ALA A 301 15.90 35.60 -28.86
N VAL A 302 15.02 36.61 -28.89
CA VAL A 302 14.46 37.15 -30.15
C VAL A 302 14.12 38.64 -30.05
N ARG A 303 15.13 39.52 -29.86
CA ARG A 303 15.13 40.79 -30.60
C ARG A 303 15.74 40.52 -31.97
N SER A 304 14.90 39.96 -32.85
CA SER A 304 15.15 39.84 -34.28
C SER A 304 15.22 41.23 -34.92
N ALA A 305 16.37 41.87 -34.79
CA ALA A 305 16.84 42.88 -35.74
C ALA A 305 18.25 42.56 -36.29
N ASP A 306 18.90 41.49 -35.82
CA ASP A 306 20.28 41.12 -36.23
C ASP A 306 20.43 39.63 -36.59
N THR A 307 19.38 38.99 -37.12
CA THR A 307 19.54 37.73 -37.88
C THR A 307 20.33 37.92 -39.18
N SER A 308 20.71 39.15 -39.52
CA SER A 308 21.72 39.49 -40.54
C SER A 308 23.16 39.26 -40.07
N ASN A 309 23.42 39.06 -38.77
CA ASN A 309 24.78 38.89 -38.24
C ASN A 309 25.15 37.43 -37.92
N THR A 310 24.23 36.47 -38.10
CA THR A 310 24.55 35.04 -38.00
C THR A 310 25.42 34.55 -39.16
N GLU A 311 25.52 35.34 -40.25
CA GLU A 311 26.50 35.11 -41.31
C GLU A 311 27.95 35.45 -40.90
N LYS A 312 28.18 36.27 -39.84
CA LYS A 312 29.54 36.78 -39.52
C LYS A 312 30.01 36.82 -38.06
N GLY A 313 29.20 36.59 -37.03
CA GLY A 313 29.64 36.77 -35.63
C GLY A 313 29.68 35.49 -34.79
N LEU A 314 30.82 35.20 -34.14
CA LEU A 314 30.89 34.31 -32.96
C LEU A 314 29.88 34.79 -31.89
N LEU A 315 29.36 33.89 -31.04
CA LEU A 315 28.48 34.30 -29.94
C LEU A 315 29.22 35.29 -29.03
N THR A 316 28.50 36.29 -28.52
CA THR A 316 29.01 37.14 -27.45
C THR A 316 29.00 36.36 -26.14
N ARG A 317 29.94 36.68 -25.23
CA ARG A 317 30.03 36.06 -23.89
C ARG A 317 28.71 36.10 -23.12
N GLU A 318 27.96 37.19 -23.28
CA GLU A 318 26.64 37.37 -22.66
C GLU A 318 25.62 36.34 -23.16
N LYS A 319 25.52 36.14 -24.49
CA LYS A 319 24.63 35.17 -25.11
C LYS A 319 25.01 33.73 -24.77
N GLU A 320 26.30 33.42 -24.70
CA GLU A 320 26.78 32.10 -24.26
C GLU A 320 26.36 31.82 -22.82
N THR A 321 26.52 32.82 -21.94
CA THR A 321 26.10 32.73 -20.53
C THR A 321 24.59 32.52 -20.42
N GLU A 322 23.79 33.24 -21.20
CA GLU A 322 22.33 33.10 -21.22
C GLU A 322 21.90 31.70 -21.70
N LEU A 323 22.48 31.20 -22.80
CA LEU A 323 22.18 29.87 -23.32
C LEU A 323 22.59 28.78 -22.33
N PHE A 324 23.76 28.89 -21.70
CA PHE A 324 24.22 27.93 -20.70
C PHE A 324 23.34 27.95 -19.44
N ARG A 325 22.93 29.14 -19.00
CA ARG A 325 21.98 29.33 -17.90
C ARG A 325 20.63 28.68 -18.20
N ARG A 326 20.07 28.94 -19.40
CA ARG A 326 18.82 28.33 -19.87
C ARG A 326 18.92 26.81 -19.96
N TYR A 327 20.02 26.29 -20.50
CA TYR A 327 20.29 24.84 -20.58
C TYR A 327 20.29 24.17 -19.21
N ASN A 328 21.03 24.72 -18.23
CA ASN A 328 21.10 24.15 -16.88
C ASN A 328 19.79 24.30 -16.11
N TYR A 329 19.07 25.42 -16.26
CA TYR A 329 17.77 25.63 -15.62
C TYR A 329 16.70 24.62 -16.09
N LEU A 330 16.67 24.30 -17.38
CA LEU A 330 15.77 23.29 -17.93
C LEU A 330 16.07 21.90 -17.34
N LYS A 331 17.35 21.55 -17.17
CA LYS A 331 17.78 20.29 -16.53
C LYS A 331 17.44 20.27 -15.04
N PHE A 332 17.62 21.37 -14.32
CA PHE A 332 17.17 21.55 -12.93
C PHE A 332 15.67 21.27 -12.78
N CYS A 333 14.85 21.87 -13.65
CA CYS A 333 13.40 21.67 -13.67
C CYS A 333 13.01 20.21 -13.93
N ALA A 334 13.71 19.53 -14.84
CA ALA A 334 13.53 18.10 -15.09
C ALA A 334 13.89 17.26 -13.85
N CYS A 335 15.02 17.53 -13.19
CA CYS A 335 15.44 16.83 -11.95
C CYS A 335 14.44 17.02 -10.81
N ARG A 336 14.00 18.25 -10.54
CA ARG A 336 13.02 18.56 -9.48
C ARG A 336 11.68 17.83 -9.70
N LEU A 337 11.26 17.65 -10.95
CA LEU A 337 10.07 16.85 -11.26
C LEU A 337 10.34 15.33 -11.15
N LEU A 338 11.55 14.88 -11.47
CA LEU A 338 11.94 13.48 -11.28
C LEU A 338 11.94 13.06 -9.81
N ASP A 339 12.37 13.93 -8.91
CA ASP A 339 12.32 13.67 -7.46
C ASP A 339 10.88 13.44 -6.98
N LYS A 340 9.92 14.22 -7.50
CA LYS A 340 8.48 14.01 -7.23
C LYS A 340 7.98 12.67 -7.75
N VAL A 341 8.41 12.28 -8.95
CA VAL A 341 8.07 10.98 -9.55
C VAL A 341 8.69 9.82 -8.75
N ALA A 342 9.91 9.98 -8.25
CA ALA A 342 10.60 9.00 -7.39
C ALA A 342 9.87 8.83 -6.05
N GLY A 343 9.34 9.92 -5.48
CA GLY A 343 8.51 9.92 -4.26
C GLY A 343 7.10 9.32 -4.43
N GLY A 344 6.84 8.55 -5.48
CA GLY A 344 5.57 7.85 -5.70
C GLY A 344 4.45 8.67 -6.36
N HIS A 345 4.66 9.98 -6.55
CA HIS A 345 3.69 10.89 -7.15
C HIS A 345 3.93 11.00 -8.66
N CYS A 346 3.60 9.94 -9.39
CA CYS A 346 3.77 9.92 -10.84
C CYS A 346 2.45 10.28 -11.52
N HIS A 347 2.28 11.48 -12.08
CA HIS A 347 1.19 11.78 -13.02
C HIS A 347 1.68 11.80 -14.47
N SER A 348 0.82 11.45 -15.42
CA SER A 348 1.15 11.48 -16.86
C SER A 348 1.43 12.88 -17.39
N ARG A 349 0.99 13.93 -16.68
CA ARG A 349 1.31 15.33 -17.00
C ARG A 349 2.77 15.64 -16.64
N ASP A 350 3.23 15.16 -15.49
CA ASP A 350 4.60 15.41 -15.02
C ASP A 350 5.63 14.72 -15.92
N LEU A 351 5.40 13.47 -16.31
CA LEU A 351 6.27 12.76 -17.26
C LEU A 351 6.41 13.50 -18.59
N ARG A 352 5.32 14.09 -19.10
CA ARG A 352 5.35 14.92 -20.33
C ARG A 352 6.13 16.22 -20.12
N ARG A 353 5.98 16.88 -18.97
CA ARG A 353 6.75 18.10 -18.65
C ARG A 353 8.24 17.83 -18.53
N ILE A 354 8.63 16.71 -17.91
CA ILE A 354 10.04 16.28 -17.83
C ILE A 354 10.61 16.11 -19.24
N GLU A 355 9.90 15.37 -20.11
CA GLU A 355 10.32 15.16 -21.50
C GLU A 355 10.43 16.49 -22.27
N ASP A 356 9.48 17.42 -22.08
CA ASP A 356 9.52 18.76 -22.70
C ASP A 356 10.74 19.58 -22.24
N TYR A 357 11.02 19.60 -20.93
CA TYR A 357 12.22 20.28 -20.40
C TYR A 357 13.51 19.71 -20.98
N LEU A 358 13.62 18.37 -21.05
CA LEU A 358 14.78 17.71 -21.62
C LEU A 358 14.91 17.99 -23.13
N ALA A 359 13.82 17.96 -23.89
CA ALA A 359 13.83 18.27 -25.31
C ALA A 359 14.25 19.72 -25.58
N ARG A 360 13.77 20.67 -24.77
CA ARG A 360 14.18 22.08 -24.83
C ARG A 360 15.65 22.24 -24.44
N ALA A 361 16.14 21.50 -23.44
CA ALA A 361 17.54 21.52 -23.05
C ALA A 361 18.44 21.00 -24.19
N ASP A 362 18.04 19.91 -24.85
CA ASP A 362 18.74 19.37 -26.02
C ASP A 362 18.75 20.38 -27.18
N GLN A 363 17.67 21.12 -27.40
CA GLN A 363 17.64 22.17 -28.40
C GLN A 363 18.60 23.33 -28.05
N THR A 364 18.63 23.77 -26.79
CA THR A 364 19.60 24.80 -26.35
C THR A 364 21.04 24.30 -26.46
N LYS A 365 21.31 23.03 -26.11
CA LYS A 365 22.62 22.40 -26.28
C LYS A 365 23.08 22.41 -27.73
N LYS A 366 22.20 22.09 -28.68
CA LYS A 366 22.51 22.15 -30.13
C LYS A 366 22.94 23.54 -30.56
N VAL A 367 22.21 24.57 -30.13
CA VAL A 367 22.55 25.98 -30.44
C VAL A 367 23.95 26.35 -29.89
N ILE A 368 24.27 25.94 -28.66
CA ILE A 368 25.60 26.18 -28.06
C ILE A 368 26.70 25.47 -28.87
N ILE A 369 26.48 24.21 -29.26
CA ILE A 369 27.44 23.44 -30.05
C ILE A 369 27.64 24.10 -31.43
N GLU A 370 26.56 24.36 -32.16
CA GLU A 370 26.58 24.94 -33.52
C GLU A 370 27.33 26.26 -33.57
N ALA A 371 27.13 27.12 -32.57
CA ALA A 371 27.85 28.39 -32.45
C ALA A 371 29.36 28.23 -32.25
N ASN A 372 29.79 27.15 -31.59
CA ASN A 372 31.18 26.88 -31.24
C ASN A 372 31.92 25.99 -32.26
N LEU A 373 31.23 25.43 -33.27
CA LEU A 373 31.87 24.61 -34.32
C LEU A 373 32.95 25.38 -35.09
N ARG A 374 32.77 26.68 -35.32
CA ARG A 374 33.76 27.53 -36.01
C ARG A 374 35.03 27.71 -35.19
N LEU A 375 34.92 27.84 -33.86
CA LEU A 375 36.07 27.91 -32.97
C LEU A 375 36.91 26.63 -33.07
N VAL A 376 36.25 25.46 -33.04
CA VAL A 376 36.90 24.15 -33.20
C VAL A 376 37.64 24.07 -34.54
N ALA A 377 36.99 24.46 -35.65
CA ALA A 377 37.62 24.49 -36.96
C ALA A 377 38.84 25.43 -37.02
N SER A 378 38.77 26.60 -36.35
CA SER A 378 39.89 27.55 -36.29
C SER A 378 41.09 26.99 -35.51
N ILE A 379 40.85 26.27 -34.41
CA ILE A 379 41.89 25.67 -33.57
C ILE A 379 42.51 24.48 -34.32
N ALA A 380 41.68 23.61 -34.89
CA ALA A 380 42.13 22.50 -35.72
C ALA A 380 42.99 22.98 -36.91
N GLY A 381 42.63 24.11 -37.53
CA GLY A 381 43.39 24.70 -38.64
C GLY A 381 44.79 25.18 -38.25
N LYS A 382 44.99 25.61 -37.01
CA LYS A 382 46.32 26.00 -36.49
C LYS A 382 47.23 24.79 -36.20
N HIS A 383 46.65 23.62 -35.93
CA HIS A 383 47.37 22.41 -35.55
C HIS A 383 47.47 21.36 -36.66
N ALA A 384 46.75 21.53 -37.77
CA ALA A 384 46.78 20.59 -38.88
C ALA A 384 47.97 20.86 -39.83
N THR A 385 48.86 19.87 -39.96
CA THR A 385 49.96 19.86 -40.95
C THR A 385 49.56 19.27 -42.31
N THR A 386 48.46 18.49 -42.39
CA THR A 386 47.97 17.82 -43.61
C THR A 386 46.45 17.86 -43.69
N ARG A 387 45.87 17.93 -44.91
CA ARG A 387 44.42 17.96 -45.17
C ARG A 387 43.65 16.78 -44.54
N GLN A 388 44.25 15.59 -44.49
CA GLN A 388 43.66 14.40 -43.87
C GLN A 388 43.58 14.55 -42.34
N GLY A 389 44.64 15.03 -41.69
CA GLY A 389 44.67 15.25 -40.24
C GLY A 389 43.75 16.40 -39.78
N PHE A 390 43.42 17.34 -40.65
CA PHE A 390 42.48 18.42 -40.35
C PHE A 390 41.07 17.91 -40.04
N ALA A 391 40.56 16.94 -40.81
CA ALA A 391 39.23 16.39 -40.59
C ALA A 391 39.15 15.59 -39.27
N ASP A 392 40.18 14.82 -38.96
CA ASP A 392 40.27 14.04 -37.72
C ASP A 392 40.36 14.95 -36.49
N LEU A 393 41.17 16.02 -36.56
CA LEU A 393 41.28 17.03 -35.50
C LEU A 393 39.97 17.78 -35.24
N ILE A 394 39.19 18.07 -36.29
CA ILE A 394 37.83 18.63 -36.13
C ILE A 394 36.91 17.62 -35.43
N GLY A 395 36.98 16.35 -35.81
CA GLY A 395 36.20 15.27 -35.19
C GLY A 395 36.47 15.17 -33.68
N GLU A 396 37.74 15.11 -33.30
CA GLU A 396 38.16 15.08 -31.88
C GLU A 396 37.78 16.36 -31.14
N GLY A 397 37.99 17.52 -31.76
CA GLY A 397 37.64 18.82 -31.19
C GLY A 397 36.13 18.96 -30.93
N ASN A 398 35.29 18.47 -31.84
CA ASN A 398 33.84 18.46 -31.67
C ASN A 398 33.40 17.54 -30.51
N ILE A 399 34.05 16.38 -30.34
CA ILE A 399 33.78 15.49 -29.20
C ILE A 399 34.17 16.18 -27.87
N SER A 400 35.33 16.85 -27.85
CA SER A 400 35.77 17.61 -26.68
C SER A 400 34.81 18.76 -26.34
N LEU A 401 34.36 19.52 -27.35
CA LEU A 401 33.35 20.58 -27.20
C LEU A 401 32.04 20.03 -26.63
N MET A 402 31.53 18.92 -27.17
CA MET A 402 30.30 18.30 -26.67
C MET A 402 30.41 17.91 -25.19
N ARG A 403 31.59 17.42 -24.76
CA ARG A 403 31.86 17.11 -23.35
C ARG A 403 32.00 18.36 -22.49
N ALA A 404 32.61 19.42 -23.02
CA ALA A 404 32.76 20.70 -22.33
C ALA A 404 31.39 21.35 -22.05
N VAL A 405 30.45 21.28 -23.00
CA VAL A 405 29.08 21.81 -22.80
C VAL A 405 28.28 21.01 -21.75
N GLU A 406 28.66 19.76 -21.46
CA GLU A 406 28.01 18.94 -20.43
C GLU A 406 28.54 19.17 -19.01
N LYS A 407 29.68 19.84 -18.87
CA LYS A 407 30.33 20.17 -17.60
C LYS A 407 30.19 21.66 -17.32
#